data_AF-A0A5J4SES1-F1
#
_entry.id   AF-A0A5J4SES1-F1
#
_cell.length_a   1.000
_cell.length_b   1.000
_cell.length_c   1.000
_cell.angle_alpha   90.00
_cell.angle_beta   90.00
_cell.angle_gamma   90.00
#
_symmetry.space_group_name_H-M   'P 1'
#
loop_
_entity.id
_entity.type
_entity.pdbx_description
1 polymer ?
#
loop_
_entity_poly.entity_id
_entity_poly.type
_entity_poly.pdbx_seq_one_letter_code
_entity_poly.pdbx_strand_id
1 'polypeptide(L)' 'MEKQSRANFGSKLGVIFVSAGSAVGLGNIWRFPYETGSHGGAAFILIYLGCILLLGLPVMIAEFVIGRRSHANAAAAYR' A
#
# COMPACT_ATOMS: atom_id res chain seq x y z
N MET A 1 -21.57 -23.20 -13.17
CA MET A 1 -20.53 -22.17 -12.95
C MET A 1 -21.23 -20.94 -12.39
N GLU A 2 -21.18 -20.75 -11.07
CA GLU A 2 -21.75 -19.56 -10.42
C GLU A 2 -21.05 -18.31 -10.93
N LYS A 3 -21.80 -17.39 -11.51
CA LYS A 3 -21.30 -16.09 -11.95
C LYS A 3 -21.22 -15.21 -10.70
N GLN A 4 -20.12 -15.33 -9.94
CA GLN A 4 -19.92 -14.47 -8.77
C GLN A 4 -19.87 -13.02 -9.21
N SER A 5 -20.95 -12.28 -8.91
CA SER A 5 -21.04 -10.86 -9.12
C SER A 5 -19.99 -10.18 -8.25
N ARG A 6 -18.99 -9.54 -8.87
CA ARG A 6 -17.93 -8.84 -8.15
C ARG A 6 -18.56 -7.70 -7.35
N ALA A 7 -18.30 -7.68 -6.04
CA ALA A 7 -18.71 -6.56 -5.19
C ALA A 7 -18.07 -5.27 -5.72
N ASN A 8 -18.90 -4.34 -6.16
CA ASN A 8 -18.47 -3.00 -6.55
C ASN A 8 -18.47 -2.10 -5.32
N PHE A 9 -17.44 -1.28 -5.17
CA PHE A 9 -17.40 -0.29 -4.11
C PHE A 9 -18.43 0.82 -4.38
N GLY A 10 -19.25 1.14 -3.37
CA GLY A 10 -20.32 2.13 -3.49
C GLY A 10 -19.85 3.58 -3.65
N SER A 11 -18.59 3.89 -3.32
CA SER A 11 -18.02 5.24 -3.50
C SER A 11 -16.51 5.22 -3.66
N LYS A 12 -15.98 6.10 -4.54
CA LYS A 12 -14.53 6.31 -4.72
C LYS A 12 -13.84 6.73 -3.42
N LEU A 13 -14.50 7.55 -2.59
CA LEU A 13 -13.95 7.94 -1.29
C LEU A 13 -13.88 6.73 -0.35
N GLY A 14 -14.91 5.87 -0.37
CA GLY A 14 -14.91 4.63 0.42
C GLY A 14 -13.74 3.71 0.07
N VAL A 15 -13.39 3.60 -1.23
CA VAL A 15 -12.21 2.85 -1.67
C VAL A 15 -10.94 3.44 -1.07
N ILE A 16 -10.76 4.76 -1.16
CA ILE A 16 -9.54 5.44 -0.68
C ILE A 16 -9.39 5.24 0.83
N PHE A 17 -10.47 5.41 1.61
CA PHE A 17 -10.43 5.23 3.06
C PHE A 17 -10.15 3.77 3.47
N VAL A 18 -10.76 2.79 2.80
CA VAL A 18 -10.49 1.36 3.06
C VAL A 18 -9.04 1.00 2.73
N SER A 19 -8.53 1.46 1.59
CA SER A 19 -7.14 1.23 1.20
C SER A 19 -6.15 1.92 2.15
N ALA A 20 -6.43 3.17 2.54
CA ALA A 20 -5.60 3.90 3.49
C ALA A 20 -5.60 3.25 4.88
N GLY A 21 -6.78 2.80 5.35
CA GLY A 21 -6.90 2.07 6.61
C GLY A 21 -6.17 0.73 6.62
N SER A 22 -6.12 0.04 5.46
CA SER A 22 -5.31 -1.17 5.33
C SER A 22 -3.80 -0.90 5.28
N ALA A 23 -3.37 0.26 4.79
CA ALA A 23 -1.96 0.61 4.67
C ALA A 23 -1.36 1.13 5.98
N VAL A 24 -2.16 1.79 6.83
CA VAL A 24 -1.70 2.35 8.11
C VAL A 24 -1.97 1.34 9.24
N GLY A 25 -0.91 0.80 9.85
CA GLY A 25 -1.02 -0.17 10.94
C GLY A 25 -0.17 0.15 12.16
N LEU A 26 -0.24 -0.71 13.19
CA LEU A 26 0.50 -0.61 14.46
C LEU A 26 2.02 -0.40 14.27
N GLY A 27 2.60 -1.01 13.23
CA GLY A 27 4.02 -0.83 12.90
C GLY A 27 4.41 0.62 12.62
N ASN A 28 3.51 1.39 11.99
CA ASN A 28 3.76 2.80 11.68
C ASN A 28 3.68 3.71 12.91
N ILE A 29 3.01 3.26 13.97
CA ILE A 29 2.80 4.03 15.21
C ILE A 29 3.95 3.78 16.20
N TRP A 30 4.47 2.55 16.30
CA TRP A 30 5.44 2.20 17.33
C TRP A 30 6.84 1.93 16.79
N ARG A 31 6.95 1.20 15.67
CA ARG A 31 8.27 0.85 15.11
C ARG A 31 8.92 2.04 14.42
N PHE A 32 8.14 2.84 13.68
CA PHE A 32 8.66 4.04 13.02
C PHE A 32 9.33 5.04 13.99
N PRO A 33 8.73 5.47 15.11
CA PRO A 33 9.39 6.39 16.04
C PRO A 33 10.57 5.74 16.76
N TYR A 34 10.52 4.44 17.05
CA TYR A 34 11.62 3.73 17.70
C TYR A 34 12.87 3.64 16.79
N GLU A 35 12.68 3.27 15.53
CA GLU A 35 13.76 3.19 14.54
C GLU A 35 14.34 4.59 14.27
N THR A 36 13.46 5.58 14.10
CA THR A 36 13.84 6.99 13.94
C THR A 36 14.64 7.50 15.14
N GLY A 37 14.21 7.19 16.37
CA GLY A 37 14.90 7.60 17.59
C GLY A 37 16.29 6.96 17.74
N SER A 38 16.44 5.68 17.37
CA SER A 38 17.72 4.96 17.51
C SER A 38 18.71 5.24 16.37
N HIS A 39 18.24 5.57 15.16
CA HIS A 39 19.07 5.66 13.95
C HIS A 39 19.35 7.10 13.49
N GLY A 40 19.46 8.06 14.42
CA GLY A 40 19.87 9.43 14.09
C GLY A 40 18.72 10.39 13.77
N GLY A 41 17.49 10.10 14.22
CA GLY A 41 16.38 11.03 14.25
C GLY A 41 15.98 11.56 12.87
N ALA A 42 16.12 12.88 12.69
CA ALA A 42 15.70 13.57 11.47
C ALA A 42 16.45 13.12 10.20
N ALA A 43 17.72 12.70 10.32
CA ALA A 43 18.49 12.22 9.17
C ALA A 43 17.92 10.90 8.60
N PHE A 44 17.44 10.02 9.49
CA PHE A 44 16.77 8.77 9.09
C PHE A 44 15.47 9.06 8.35
N ILE A 45 14.68 10.04 8.80
CA ILE A 45 13.42 10.42 8.13
C ILE A 45 13.66 10.86 6.69
N LEU A 46 14.72 11.63 6.42
CA LEU A 46 15.04 12.09 5.07
C LEU A 46 15.37 10.93 4.12
N ILE A 47 16.20 9.99 4.57
CA ILE A 47 16.53 8.79 3.78
C ILE A 47 15.30 7.90 3.62
N TYR A 48 14.50 7.73 4.68
CA TYR A 48 13.24 6.98 4.66
C TYR A 48 12.25 7.53 3.63
N LEU A 49 12.06 8.86 3.59
CA LEU A 49 11.24 9.51 2.57
C LEU A 49 11.81 9.28 1.16
N GLY A 50 13.12 9.39 1.00
CA GLY A 50 13.80 9.10 -0.26
C GLY A 50 13.53 7.68 -0.75
N CYS A 51 13.67 6.69 0.12
CA CYS A 51 13.37 5.29 -0.17
C CYS A 51 11.89 5.04 -0.48
N ILE A 52 10.96 5.69 0.23
CA ILE A 52 9.52 5.58 -0.07
C ILE A 52 9.21 6.14 -1.46
N LEU A 53 9.77 7.30 -1.81
CA LEU A 53 9.52 7.91 -3.11
C LEU A 53 10.15 7.10 -4.26
N LEU A 54 11.35 6.55 -4.04
CA LEU A 54 12.10 5.82 -5.07
C LEU A 54 11.68 4.35 -5.20
N LEU A 55 11.24 3.69 -4.14
CA LEU A 55 10.90 2.27 -4.15
C LEU A 55 9.42 2.06 -3.85
N GLY A 56 8.91 2.65 -2.78
CA GLY A 56 7.51 2.46 -2.36
C GLY A 56 6.50 2.93 -3.41
N LEU A 57 6.70 4.12 -3.96
CA LEU A 57 5.81 4.74 -4.94
C LEU A 57 5.77 3.98 -6.28
N PRO A 58 6.90 3.63 -6.93
CA PRO A 58 6.85 2.85 -8.17
C PRO A 58 6.35 1.42 -7.96
N VAL A 59 6.68 0.76 -6.84
CA VAL A 59 6.14 -0.58 -6.52
C VAL A 59 4.62 -0.52 -6.36
N MET A 60 4.10 0.45 -5.60
CA MET A 60 2.66 0.67 -5.46
C MET A 60 1.99 0.87 -6.83
N ILE A 61 2.54 1.73 -7.68
CA ILE A 61 1.99 1.96 -9.03
C ILE A 61 2.00 0.67 -9.85
N ALA A 62 3.10 -0.09 -9.83
CA ALA A 62 3.20 -1.36 -10.55
C ALA A 62 2.11 -2.34 -10.10
N GLU A 63 1.90 -2.46 -8.79
CA GLU A 63 0.90 -3.35 -8.20
C GLU A 63 -0.53 -2.92 -8.57
N PHE A 64 -0.82 -1.61 -8.56
CA PHE A 64 -2.09 -1.06 -9.04
C PHE A 64 -2.32 -1.30 -10.54
N VAL A 65 -1.28 -1.20 -11.37
CA VAL A 65 -1.37 -1.46 -12.82
C VAL A 65 -1.66 -2.93 -13.08
N ILE A 66 -0.96 -3.85 -12.41
CA ILE A 66 -1.16 -5.30 -12.54
C ILE A 66 -2.58 -5.67 -12.08
N GLY A 67 -3.00 -5.18 -10.92
CA GLY A 67 -4.35 -5.43 -10.39
C GLY A 67 -5.46 -4.89 -11.30
N ARG A 68 -5.26 -3.72 -11.90
CA ARG A 68 -6.21 -3.16 -12.88
C ARG A 68 -6.21 -3.92 -14.20
N ARG A 69 -5.06 -4.40 -14.69
CA ARG A 69 -4.99 -5.13 -15.97
C ARG A 69 -5.56 -6.53 -15.86
N SER A 70 -5.28 -7.22 -14.77
CA SER A 70 -5.72 -8.59 -14.55
C SER A 70 -7.19 -8.67 -14.14
N HIS A 71 -7.73 -7.66 -13.43
CA HIS A 71 -9.05 -7.71 -12.80
C HIS A 71 -9.27 -9.01 -11.97
N ALA A 72 -8.19 -9.67 -11.55
CA ALA A 72 -8.24 -10.94 -10.84
C ALA A 72 -7.54 -10.83 -9.48
N ASN A 73 -7.71 -11.87 -8.67
CA ASN A 73 -7.11 -11.96 -7.34
C ASN A 73 -5.58 -12.10 -7.46
N ALA A 74 -4.82 -11.79 -6.41
CA ALA A 74 -3.35 -11.80 -6.44
C ALA A 74 -2.76 -13.09 -7.06
N ALA A 75 -3.25 -14.27 -6.68
CA ALA A 75 -2.80 -15.54 -7.23
C ALA A 75 -3.13 -15.74 -8.73
N ALA A 76 -4.21 -15.14 -9.23
CA ALA A 76 -4.60 -15.22 -10.64
C ALA A 76 -3.99 -14.09 -11.48
N ALA A 77 -3.52 -13.01 -10.85
CA ALA A 77 -2.88 -11.88 -11.54
C ALA A 77 -1.41 -12.14 -11.89
N TYR A 78 -0.75 -13.01 -11.12
CA TYR A 78 0.64 -13.42 -11.33
C TYR A 78 0.78 -14.79 -12.01
N ARG A 79 -0.31 -15.41 -12.43
CA ARG A 79 -0.33 -16.68 -13.18
C ARG A 79 -0.50 -16.41 -14.67
#